data_AF-A0A1C4G626-F1
#
_entry.id   AF-A0A1C4G626-F1
#
_cell.length_a   1.000
_cell.length_b   1.000
_cell.length_c   1.000
_cell.angle_alpha   90.00
_cell.angle_beta   90.00
_cell.angle_gamma   90.00
#
_symmetry.space_group_name_H-M   'P 1'
#
loop_
_entity.id
_entity.type
_entity.pdbx_description
1 polymer ?
#
loop_
_entity_poly.entity_id
_entity_poly.type
_entity_poly.pdbx_seq_one_letter_code
_entity_poly.pdbx_strand_id
1 'polypeptide(L)'
;MNKIYRTKYNASLGIWVAVSEISRSHGKTGPLTHTGARGVPGLPRQLFRLFTALLTMGGLFTAGPVWASCSGAGGTYICSGVTTVNQTLTAPTLNVTADTTFQSTVSNADALSITASSGDLFFTQAAGSTITATMTGSSVVAKNNGTGTSILNIDGTLSGGTVGVSADSYGSALNITSGVTSNISGGGGLALVL
;
A
#
# COMPACT_ATOMS: atom_id res chain seq x y z
N MET A 1 -2.32 -13.82 -32.76
CA MET A 1 -2.04 -12.39 -32.52
C MET A 1 -0.54 -12.23 -32.32
N ASN A 2 0.14 -11.43 -33.15
CA ASN A 2 1.59 -11.26 -33.05
C ASN A 2 1.92 -10.10 -32.11
N LYS A 3 2.66 -10.40 -31.04
CA LYS A 3 3.23 -9.39 -30.13
C LYS A 3 4.56 -8.92 -30.72
N ILE A 4 4.75 -7.61 -30.75
CA ILE A 4 6.04 -7.00 -31.13
C ILE A 4 6.58 -6.31 -29.88
N TYR A 5 7.87 -6.49 -29.62
CA TYR A 5 8.55 -5.91 -28.47
C TYR A 5 9.43 -4.76 -28.93
N ARG A 6 9.36 -3.62 -28.24
CA ARG A 6 10.25 -2.48 -28.46
C ARG A 6 10.95 -2.13 -27.16
N THR A 7 12.24 -1.86 -27.24
CA THR A 7 13.02 -1.36 -26.10
C THR A 7 12.94 0.15 -26.05
N LYS A 8 12.59 0.71 -24.89
CA LYS A 8 12.59 2.15 -24.63
C LYS A 8 13.44 2.44 -23.40
N TYR A 9 14.26 3.48 -23.47
CA TYR A 9 15.04 3.95 -22.32
C TYR A 9 14.14 4.73 -21.37
N ASN A 10 14.10 4.33 -20.10
CA ASN A 10 13.39 5.07 -19.07
C ASN A 10 14.38 5.92 -18.27
N ALA A 11 14.39 7.23 -18.54
CA ALA A 11 15.27 8.18 -17.88
C ALA A 11 15.02 8.31 -16.36
N SER A 12 13.80 8.01 -15.87
CA SER A 12 13.50 8.11 -14.44
C SER A 12 14.07 6.95 -13.62
N LEU A 13 14.38 5.82 -14.28
CA LEU A 13 14.94 4.62 -13.64
C LEU A 13 16.37 4.31 -14.10
N GLY A 14 16.88 5.04 -15.10
CA GLY A 14 18.22 4.83 -15.67
C GLY A 14 18.38 3.50 -16.43
N ILE A 15 17.29 2.80 -16.76
CA ILE A 15 17.33 1.46 -17.35
C ILE A 15 16.56 1.37 -18.68
N TRP A 16 16.89 0.36 -19.49
CA TRP A 16 16.16 -0.01 -20.70
C TRP A 16 15.03 -0.99 -20.38
N VAL A 17 13.81 -0.72 -20.84
CA VAL A 17 12.64 -1.56 -20.60
C VAL A 17 12.06 -2.04 -21.92
N ALA A 18 11.70 -3.32 -21.99
CA ALA A 18 11.01 -3.90 -23.13
C ALA A 18 9.49 -3.76 -22.95
N VAL A 19 8.83 -3.10 -23.90
CA VAL A 19 7.38 -2.89 -23.91
C VAL A 19 6.77 -3.72 -25.04
N SER A 20 5.78 -4.56 -24.70
CA SER A 20 5.02 -5.29 -25.71
C SER A 20 3.87 -4.44 -26.23
N GLU A 21 3.82 -4.22 -27.54
CA GLU A 21 2.69 -3.59 -28.21
C GLU A 21 1.93 -4.66 -29.01
N ILE A 22 0.60 -4.62 -28.95
CA ILE A 22 -0.26 -5.50 -29.76
C ILE A 22 -0.26 -4.95 -31.18
N SER A 23 0.29 -5.70 -32.14
CA SER A 23 0.23 -5.29 -33.55
C SER A 23 -1.23 -5.34 -34.02
N ARG A 24 -1.83 -4.16 -34.25
CA ARG A 24 -3.09 -4.05 -35.00
C ARG A 24 -2.71 -4.01 -36.48
N SER A 25 -3.17 -5.00 -37.25
CA SER A 25 -3.02 -4.98 -38.71
C SER A 25 -3.71 -3.74 -39.26
N HIS A 26 -2.95 -2.80 -39.81
CA HIS A 26 -3.52 -1.72 -40.62
C HIS A 26 -4.06 -2.35 -41.90
N GLY A 27 -5.38 -2.56 -41.94
CA GLY A 27 -6.08 -2.81 -43.19
C GLY A 27 -5.87 -1.61 -44.11
N LYS A 28 -5.43 -1.87 -45.34
CA LYS A 28 -5.31 -0.86 -46.39
C LYS A 28 -6.68 -0.22 -46.63
N THR A 29 -6.87 1.03 -46.22
CA THR A 29 -7.96 1.88 -46.71
C THR A 29 -7.60 2.33 -48.13
N GLY A 30 -8.24 1.72 -49.13
CA GLY A 30 -8.23 2.22 -50.50
C GLY A 30 -8.89 3.61 -50.59
N PRO A 31 -8.55 4.41 -51.61
CA PRO A 31 -9.13 5.74 -51.78
C PRO A 31 -10.54 5.60 -52.36
N LEU A 32 -11.57 5.86 -51.57
CA LEU A 32 -12.90 6.13 -52.08
C LEU A 32 -13.02 7.64 -52.34
N THR A 33 -12.94 7.97 -53.62
CA THR A 33 -13.41 9.23 -54.21
C THR A 33 -14.90 9.40 -53.95
N HIS A 34 -15.31 10.51 -53.33
CA HIS A 34 -16.67 11.02 -53.47
C HIS A 34 -16.68 12.53 -53.72
N THR A 35 -17.08 12.85 -54.95
CA THR A 35 -17.63 14.11 -55.44
C THR A 35 -18.84 14.55 -54.60
N GLY A 36 -18.99 15.87 -54.48
CA GLY A 36 -19.74 16.51 -53.41
C GLY A 36 -21.27 16.43 -53.44
N ALA A 37 -21.86 16.97 -52.37
CA ALA A 37 -23.25 17.40 -52.31
C ALA A 37 -23.39 18.59 -51.34
N ARG A 38 -24.12 19.60 -51.80
CA ARG A 38 -24.41 20.89 -51.17
C ARG A 38 -25.32 20.76 -49.95
N GLY A 39 -25.00 21.55 -48.92
CA GLY A 39 -25.88 22.37 -48.08
C GLY A 39 -27.23 21.84 -47.56
N VAL A 40 -27.37 21.85 -46.23
CA VAL A 40 -28.60 22.33 -45.55
C VAL A 40 -28.19 23.09 -44.28
N PRO A 41 -28.60 24.36 -44.10
CA PRO A 41 -28.36 25.13 -42.88
C PRO A 41 -29.52 24.94 -41.89
N GLY A 42 -29.19 24.83 -40.61
CA GLY A 42 -30.17 25.03 -39.53
C GLY A 42 -30.28 23.88 -38.54
N LEU A 43 -29.48 23.95 -37.48
CA LEU A 43 -29.94 23.51 -36.17
C LEU A 43 -29.37 24.43 -35.07
N PRO A 44 -30.20 24.85 -34.10
CA PRO A 44 -29.92 25.98 -33.21
C PRO A 44 -28.90 25.69 -32.09
N ARG A 45 -28.04 26.70 -31.94
CA ARG A 45 -27.01 27.07 -30.96
C ARG A 45 -27.22 26.82 -29.44
N GLN A 46 -28.07 25.91 -28.97
CA GLN A 46 -28.40 25.84 -27.52
C GLN A 46 -28.03 24.55 -26.74
N LEU A 47 -27.43 23.53 -27.35
CA LEU A 47 -27.01 22.32 -26.62
C LEU A 47 -25.50 22.23 -26.32
N PHE A 48 -24.70 23.21 -26.74
CA PHE A 48 -23.23 23.20 -26.58
C PHE A 48 -22.71 24.05 -25.40
N ARG A 49 -23.55 24.34 -24.40
CA ARG A 49 -23.15 25.15 -23.22
C ARG A 49 -23.33 24.46 -21.86
N LEU A 50 -23.61 23.15 -21.82
CA LEU A 50 -23.77 22.39 -20.57
C LEU A 50 -22.66 21.37 -20.30
N PHE A 51 -21.57 21.38 -21.08
CA PHE A 51 -20.43 20.47 -20.90
C PHE A 51 -19.10 21.19 -20.64
N THR A 52 -19.14 22.39 -20.08
CA THR A 52 -17.94 23.19 -19.76
C THR A 52 -17.85 23.62 -18.29
N ALA A 53 -18.75 23.10 -17.44
CA ALA A 53 -18.80 23.41 -16.01
C ALA A 53 -18.53 22.19 -15.11
N LEU A 54 -17.71 21.24 -15.58
CA LEU A 54 -17.26 20.10 -14.75
C LEU A 54 -15.80 19.74 -15.05
N LEU A 55 -14.92 20.75 -15.11
CA LEU A 55 -13.48 20.55 -15.36
C LEU A 55 -12.59 21.36 -14.42
N THR A 56 -13.12 21.86 -13.30
CA THR A 56 -12.35 22.65 -12.31
C THR A 56 -12.02 21.92 -11.01
N MET A 57 -12.25 20.61 -10.89
CA MET A 57 -11.84 19.82 -9.71
C MET A 57 -11.08 18.54 -10.10
N GLY A 58 -10.40 18.54 -11.25
CA GLY A 58 -9.50 17.48 -11.67
C GLY A 58 -8.04 17.93 -11.52
N GLY A 59 -7.65 18.38 -10.32
CA GLY A 59 -6.24 18.51 -10.00
C GLY A 59 -5.60 17.14 -10.07
N LEU A 60 -5.03 16.78 -11.23
CA LEU A 60 -4.02 15.74 -11.32
C LEU A 60 -2.83 16.22 -10.49
N PHE A 61 -2.90 16.00 -9.18
CA PHE A 61 -1.69 15.79 -8.42
C PHE A 61 -1.08 14.51 -9.01
N THR A 62 0.02 14.65 -9.74
CA THR A 62 0.96 13.56 -9.87
C THR A 62 1.35 13.22 -8.44
N ALA A 63 0.68 12.22 -7.86
CA ALA A 63 1.07 11.68 -6.56
C ALA A 63 2.54 11.27 -6.73
N GLY A 64 3.43 12.08 -6.17
CA GLY A 64 4.80 11.63 -5.92
C GLY A 64 4.73 10.33 -5.11
N PRO A 65 5.81 9.53 -5.07
CA PRO A 65 5.83 8.33 -4.25
C PRO A 65 5.37 8.70 -2.83
N VAL A 66 4.18 8.22 -2.43
CA VAL A 66 3.69 8.37 -1.06
C VAL A 66 4.50 7.38 -0.25
N TRP A 67 5.64 7.82 0.26
CA TRP A 67 6.47 7.03 1.16
C TRP A 67 5.61 6.63 2.35
N ALA A 68 5.51 5.33 2.64
CA ALA A 68 4.81 4.94 3.86
C ALA A 68 5.57 5.48 5.06
N SER A 69 4.82 6.06 5.98
CA SER A 69 5.34 6.41 7.29
C SER A 69 4.29 6.10 8.33
N CYS A 70 4.76 5.65 9.49
CA CYS A 70 3.95 5.70 10.69
C CYS A 70 4.03 7.12 11.26
N SER A 71 3.04 7.95 10.95
CA SER A 71 3.00 9.35 11.35
C SER A 71 2.07 9.54 12.55
N GLY A 72 2.46 10.39 13.49
CA GLY A 72 1.73 10.55 14.73
C GLY A 72 2.55 11.23 15.83
N ALA A 73 1.92 11.43 16.98
CA ALA A 73 2.53 12.03 18.17
C ALA A 73 1.88 11.50 19.44
N GLY A 74 2.57 11.63 20.58
CA GLY A 74 2.02 11.27 21.88
C GLY A 74 1.64 9.80 22.03
N GLY A 75 2.30 8.91 21.28
CA GLY A 75 2.04 7.47 21.32
C GLY A 75 0.95 6.98 20.37
N THR A 76 0.23 7.87 19.67
CA THR A 76 -0.73 7.47 18.64
C THR A 76 -0.13 7.64 17.26
N TYR A 77 -0.10 6.57 16.45
CA TYR A 77 0.51 6.55 15.13
C TYR A 77 -0.41 5.89 14.10
N ILE A 78 -0.44 6.44 12.90
CA ILE A 78 -1.09 5.87 11.72
C ILE A 78 -0.03 5.55 10.69
N CYS A 79 0.09 4.28 10.33
CA CYS A 79 0.93 3.77 9.27
C CYS A 79 0.09 3.65 8.00
N SER A 80 0.51 4.33 6.93
CA SER A 80 -0.18 4.38 5.63
C SER A 80 0.84 4.50 4.50
N GLY A 81 0.53 4.04 3.28
CA GLY A 81 1.41 4.12 2.10
C GLY A 81 2.35 2.92 1.89
N VAL A 82 3.36 3.06 0.98
CA VAL A 82 4.30 1.97 0.64
C VAL A 82 5.74 2.27 1.11
N THR A 83 6.36 1.37 1.88
CA THR A 83 7.72 1.55 2.42
C THR A 83 8.55 0.29 2.32
N THR A 84 9.86 0.49 2.18
CA THR A 84 10.87 -0.57 2.27
C THR A 84 11.84 -0.37 3.42
N VAL A 85 11.50 0.56 4.32
CA VAL A 85 12.32 0.93 5.48
C VAL A 85 11.59 0.49 6.73
N ASN A 86 12.32 -0.16 7.64
CA ASN A 86 11.81 -0.57 8.94
C ASN A 86 11.23 0.62 9.71
N GLN A 87 10.10 0.40 10.38
CA GLN A 87 9.47 1.38 11.24
C GLN A 87 9.72 0.99 12.70
N THR A 88 10.23 1.92 13.50
CA THR A 88 10.46 1.72 14.94
C THR A 88 9.75 2.80 15.72
N LEU A 89 8.78 2.42 16.56
CA LEU A 89 7.96 3.34 17.35
C LEU A 89 8.06 3.01 18.83
N THR A 90 8.35 4.03 19.64
CA THR A 90 8.47 3.89 21.10
C THR A 90 7.72 5.03 21.80
N ALA A 91 6.90 4.68 22.79
CA ALA A 91 6.20 5.64 23.65
C ALA A 91 5.81 4.99 24.99
N PRO A 92 5.45 5.77 26.03
CA PRO A 92 4.91 5.22 27.28
C PRO A 92 3.71 4.31 27.08
N THR A 93 2.70 4.82 26.38
CA THR A 93 1.52 4.10 25.90
C THR A 93 1.50 4.23 24.39
N LEU A 94 1.19 3.14 23.69
CA LEU A 94 1.27 3.10 22.24
C LEU A 94 -0.05 2.64 21.62
N ASN A 95 -0.53 3.38 20.64
CA ASN A 95 -1.69 3.05 19.82
C ASN A 95 -1.31 3.21 18.34
N VAL A 96 -1.11 2.09 17.66
CA VAL A 96 -0.63 2.06 16.27
C VAL A 96 -1.70 1.46 15.38
N THR A 97 -2.09 2.19 14.34
CA THR A 97 -3.01 1.73 13.31
C THR A 97 -2.30 1.62 11.98
N ALA A 98 -2.20 0.41 11.42
CA ALA A 98 -1.83 0.18 10.03
C ALA A 98 -3.12 0.18 9.19
N ASP A 99 -3.29 1.22 8.36
CA ASP A 99 -4.47 1.36 7.52
C ASP A 99 -4.44 0.41 6.31
N THR A 100 -5.54 0.37 5.55
CA THR A 100 -5.70 -0.52 4.39
C THR A 100 -4.67 -0.29 3.28
N THR A 101 -3.99 0.85 3.28
CA THR A 101 -3.00 1.23 2.27
C THR A 101 -1.57 0.89 2.68
N PHE A 102 -1.35 0.50 3.93
CA PHE A 102 -0.01 0.25 4.44
C PHE A 102 0.60 -1.02 3.81
N GLN A 103 1.68 -0.83 3.05
CA GLN A 103 2.45 -1.90 2.41
C GLN A 103 3.93 -1.74 2.81
N SER A 104 4.38 -2.52 3.78
CA SER A 104 5.77 -2.51 4.23
C SER A 104 6.48 -3.78 3.76
N THR A 105 7.61 -3.63 3.08
CA THR A 105 8.47 -4.76 2.67
C THR A 105 9.92 -4.46 2.98
N VAL A 106 10.43 -5.04 4.06
CA VAL A 106 11.79 -4.80 4.57
C VAL A 106 12.62 -6.07 4.42
N SER A 107 13.92 -5.95 4.19
CA SER A 107 14.83 -7.10 4.13
C SER A 107 15.85 -7.05 5.26
N ASN A 108 16.13 -8.20 5.89
CA ASN A 108 17.12 -8.37 6.96
C ASN A 108 16.88 -7.51 8.21
N ALA A 109 15.63 -7.09 8.46
CA ALA A 109 15.22 -6.38 9.66
C ALA A 109 13.73 -6.62 9.95
N ASP A 110 13.30 -6.31 11.17
CA ASP A 110 11.88 -6.30 11.50
C ASP A 110 11.18 -5.19 10.73
N ALA A 111 10.04 -5.49 10.12
CA ALA A 111 9.35 -4.51 9.27
C ALA A 111 8.68 -3.42 10.12
N LEU A 112 8.02 -3.81 11.21
CA LEU A 112 7.42 -2.91 12.19
C LEU A 112 7.79 -3.36 13.61
N SER A 113 8.54 -2.52 14.32
CA SER A 113 8.89 -2.71 15.73
C SER A 113 8.19 -1.66 16.58
N ILE A 114 7.34 -2.09 17.50
CA ILE A 114 6.53 -1.22 18.35
C ILE A 114 6.79 -1.56 19.81
N THR A 115 7.15 -0.55 20.61
CA THR A 115 7.49 -0.71 22.02
C THR A 115 6.71 0.26 22.90
N ALA A 116 5.85 -0.27 23.77
CA ALA A 116 5.26 0.49 24.87
C ALA A 116 6.18 0.36 26.10
N SER A 117 6.63 1.49 26.65
CA SER A 117 7.66 1.47 27.71
C SER A 117 7.09 1.37 29.13
N SER A 118 5.83 1.72 29.35
CA SER A 118 5.26 1.72 30.72
C SER A 118 3.74 1.47 30.81
N GLY A 119 2.97 1.80 29.78
CA GLY A 119 1.51 1.67 29.76
C GLY A 119 1.01 0.62 28.76
N ASP A 120 -0.15 0.87 28.15
CA ASP A 120 -0.77 -0.08 27.23
C ASP A 120 -0.11 -0.10 25.84
N LEU A 121 -0.25 -1.23 25.15
CA LEU A 121 0.11 -1.40 23.75
C LEU A 121 -1.12 -1.83 22.96
N PHE A 122 -1.55 -0.99 22.02
CA PHE A 122 -2.61 -1.31 21.07
C PHE A 122 -2.05 -1.27 19.65
N PHE A 123 -2.18 -2.36 18.94
CA PHE A 123 -1.89 -2.43 17.51
C PHE A 123 -3.12 -2.90 16.76
N THR A 124 -3.53 -2.15 15.74
CA THR A 124 -4.62 -2.52 14.85
C THR A 124 -4.12 -2.50 13.41
N GLN A 125 -4.31 -3.60 12.72
CA GLN A 125 -4.02 -3.73 11.30
C GLN A 125 -5.33 -3.95 10.54
N ALA A 126 -5.61 -3.08 9.57
CA ALA A 126 -6.77 -3.20 8.71
C ALA A 126 -6.58 -4.25 7.60
N ALA A 127 -7.68 -4.84 7.14
CA ALA A 127 -7.68 -5.69 5.96
C ALA A 127 -7.12 -4.97 4.71
N GLY A 128 -6.42 -5.71 3.86
CA GLY A 128 -5.75 -5.18 2.66
C GLY A 128 -4.36 -4.59 2.89
N SER A 129 -3.96 -4.35 4.14
CA SER A 129 -2.58 -3.98 4.48
C SER A 129 -1.64 -5.19 4.46
N THR A 130 -0.38 -4.96 4.13
CA THR A 130 0.67 -5.98 4.13
C THR A 130 1.90 -5.50 4.89
N ILE A 131 2.40 -6.32 5.81
CA ILE A 131 3.66 -6.08 6.49
C ILE A 131 4.55 -7.30 6.30
N THR A 132 5.64 -7.10 5.57
CA THR A 132 6.56 -8.17 5.16
C THR A 132 7.96 -7.84 5.63
N ALA A 133 8.58 -8.80 6.33
CA ALA A 133 10.00 -8.82 6.57
C ALA A 133 10.58 -10.03 5.83
N THR A 134 11.45 -9.82 4.86
CA THR A 134 12.09 -10.90 4.11
C THR A 134 13.36 -11.38 4.81
N MET A 135 13.66 -12.67 4.66
CA MET A 135 14.86 -13.35 5.19
C MET A 135 14.83 -13.60 6.70
N THR A 136 15.33 -12.70 7.53
CA THR A 136 15.59 -12.97 8.96
C THR A 136 14.77 -12.10 9.93
N GLY A 137 13.98 -11.15 9.43
CA GLY A 137 13.16 -10.29 10.27
C GLY A 137 11.78 -10.86 10.60
N SER A 138 11.12 -10.26 11.58
CA SER A 138 9.70 -10.49 11.87
C SER A 138 8.83 -9.42 11.22
N SER A 139 7.59 -9.74 10.83
CA SER A 139 6.71 -8.70 10.26
C SER A 139 6.37 -7.65 11.30
N VAL A 140 5.90 -8.11 12.47
CA VAL A 140 5.57 -7.25 13.60
C VAL A 140 6.27 -7.77 14.84
N VAL A 141 6.99 -6.88 15.52
CA VAL A 141 7.52 -7.11 16.86
C VAL A 141 6.85 -6.13 17.80
N ALA A 142 6.00 -6.64 18.70
CA ALA A 142 5.30 -5.86 19.70
C ALA A 142 5.86 -6.17 21.09
N LYS A 143 6.38 -5.15 21.76
CA LYS A 143 6.92 -5.28 23.12
C LYS A 143 6.22 -4.33 24.06
N ASN A 144 5.55 -4.86 25.06
CA ASN A 144 5.04 -4.07 26.17
C ASN A 144 5.90 -4.33 27.41
N ASN A 145 6.77 -3.36 27.71
CA ASN A 145 7.61 -3.38 28.91
C ASN A 145 6.89 -2.75 30.12
N GLY A 146 5.66 -2.26 29.91
CA GLY A 146 4.80 -1.74 30.95
C GLY A 146 3.96 -2.82 31.63
N THR A 147 3.11 -2.37 32.57
CA THR A 147 2.12 -3.24 33.24
C THR A 147 0.71 -3.11 32.62
N GLY A 148 0.59 -2.28 31.57
CA GLY A 148 -0.66 -2.07 30.84
C GLY A 148 -1.02 -3.23 29.93
N THR A 149 -2.24 -3.22 29.41
CA THR A 149 -2.77 -4.27 28.52
C THR A 149 -2.05 -4.27 27.17
N SER A 150 -1.84 -5.45 26.58
CA SER A 150 -1.33 -5.60 25.22
C SER A 150 -2.40 -6.20 24.33
N ILE A 151 -2.83 -5.47 23.29
CA ILE A 151 -3.84 -5.92 22.33
C ILE A 151 -3.31 -5.75 20.90
N LEU A 152 -3.29 -6.84 20.15
CA LEU A 152 -2.97 -6.86 18.72
C LEU A 152 -4.18 -7.36 17.93
N ASN A 153 -4.80 -6.49 17.15
CA ASN A 153 -5.89 -6.82 16.25
C ASN A 153 -5.35 -6.85 14.81
N ILE A 154 -5.30 -8.04 14.22
CA ILE A 154 -4.65 -8.28 12.94
C ILE A 154 -5.71 -8.69 11.95
N ASP A 155 -6.01 -7.86 10.94
CA ASP A 155 -6.97 -8.19 9.86
C ASP A 155 -6.31 -8.23 8.46
N GLY A 156 -5.01 -7.95 8.39
CA GLY A 156 -4.22 -7.90 7.16
C GLY A 156 -3.26 -9.09 6.96
N THR A 157 -2.34 -8.93 6.01
CA THR A 157 -1.30 -9.95 5.75
C THR A 157 0.00 -9.60 6.48
N LEU A 158 0.53 -10.57 7.21
CA LEU A 158 1.82 -10.53 7.88
C LEU A 158 2.68 -11.69 7.35
N SER A 159 3.86 -11.37 6.81
CA SER A 159 4.82 -12.38 6.36
C SER A 159 6.21 -12.09 6.89
N GLY A 160 6.68 -12.92 7.81
CA GLY A 160 7.99 -12.76 8.44
C GLY A 160 8.96 -13.79 7.92
N GLY A 161 10.20 -13.39 7.68
CA GLY A 161 11.26 -14.33 7.35
C GLY A 161 11.49 -15.31 8.50
N THR A 162 11.55 -14.78 9.73
CA THR A 162 11.65 -15.59 10.95
C THR A 162 10.29 -15.84 11.58
N VAL A 163 9.54 -14.80 11.96
CA VAL A 163 8.22 -14.93 12.62
C VAL A 163 7.26 -13.90 12.04
N GLY A 164 5.99 -14.26 11.82
CA GLY A 164 4.99 -13.28 11.40
C GLY A 164 4.73 -12.24 12.49
N VAL A 165 4.45 -12.69 13.71
CA VAL A 165 4.27 -11.83 14.89
C VAL A 165 5.11 -12.34 16.05
N SER A 166 5.95 -11.47 16.60
CA SER A 166 6.57 -11.65 17.91
C SER A 166 5.93 -10.67 18.89
N ALA A 167 5.32 -11.18 19.95
CA ALA A 167 4.71 -10.36 20.99
C ALA A 167 5.28 -10.73 22.37
N ASP A 168 5.71 -9.71 23.11
CA ASP A 168 6.24 -9.81 24.47
C ASP A 168 5.44 -8.85 25.37
N SER A 169 4.91 -9.35 26.48
CA SER A 169 4.09 -8.57 27.41
C SER A 169 4.51 -8.85 28.85
N TYR A 170 5.28 -7.94 29.45
CA TYR A 170 5.85 -8.13 30.78
C TYR A 170 4.80 -7.93 31.88
N GLY A 171 4.24 -9.03 32.38
CA GLY A 171 3.38 -9.02 33.58
C GLY A 171 1.97 -8.48 33.34
N SER A 172 1.51 -8.46 32.09
CA SER A 172 0.15 -8.05 31.72
C SER A 172 -0.50 -9.01 30.73
N ALA A 173 -1.83 -8.92 30.59
CA ALA A 173 -2.55 -9.76 29.65
C ALA A 173 -2.18 -9.39 28.20
N LEU A 174 -1.82 -10.40 27.42
CA LEU A 174 -1.63 -10.31 25.98
C LEU A 174 -2.85 -10.90 25.26
N ASN A 175 -3.52 -10.09 24.46
CA ASN A 175 -4.60 -10.51 23.58
C ASN A 175 -4.21 -10.29 22.12
N ILE A 176 -4.25 -11.35 21.32
CA ILE A 176 -4.03 -11.29 19.87
C ILE A 176 -5.27 -11.83 19.18
N THR A 177 -5.93 -10.98 18.40
CA THR A 177 -7.09 -11.34 17.61
C THR A 177 -6.73 -11.28 16.14
N SER A 178 -7.01 -12.38 15.43
CA SER A 178 -6.88 -12.46 13.98
C SER A 178 -8.27 -12.38 13.34
N GLY A 179 -8.46 -11.45 12.42
CA GLY A 179 -9.64 -11.37 11.58
C GLY A 179 -9.72 -12.50 10.55
N VAL A 180 -10.86 -12.57 9.86
CA VAL A 180 -11.17 -13.64 8.90
C VAL A 180 -10.35 -13.56 7.61
N THR A 181 -9.86 -12.36 7.27
CA THR A 181 -9.03 -12.15 6.09
C THR A 181 -7.54 -12.18 6.38
N SER A 182 -7.16 -12.39 7.64
CA SER A 182 -5.78 -12.34 8.06
C SER A 182 -5.00 -13.53 7.56
N ASN A 183 -3.75 -13.27 7.20
CA ASN A 183 -2.78 -14.31 6.92
C ASN A 183 -1.50 -13.98 7.66
N ILE A 184 -1.14 -14.80 8.66
CA ILE A 184 0.08 -14.65 9.44
C ILE A 184 0.99 -15.81 9.10
N SER A 185 2.15 -15.50 8.52
CA SER A 185 3.12 -16.48 8.06
C SER A 185 4.54 -16.11 8.48
N GLY A 186 5.38 -17.13 8.62
CA GLY A 186 6.81 -17.02 8.81
C GLY A 186 7.41 -18.32 9.30
N GLY A 187 8.74 -18.43 9.34
CA GLY A 187 9.43 -19.66 9.76
C GLY A 187 8.93 -20.23 11.11
N GLY A 188 8.53 -19.37 12.04
CA GLY A 188 7.92 -19.70 13.33
C GLY A 188 6.45 -19.31 13.50
N GLY A 189 5.79 -18.74 12.48
CA GLY A 189 4.39 -18.29 12.56
C GLY A 189 4.15 -17.20 13.62
N LEU A 190 3.72 -17.60 14.82
CA LEU A 190 3.46 -16.75 15.98
C LEU A 190 4.43 -17.11 17.13
N ALA A 191 5.14 -16.13 17.68
CA ALA A 191 5.99 -16.30 18.86
C ALA A 191 5.50 -15.40 20.00
N LEU A 192 5.25 -16.00 21.17
CA LEU A 192 4.68 -15.33 22.34
C LEU A 192 5.61 -15.48 23.54
N VAL A 193 5.89 -14.37 24.21
CA VAL A 193 6.60 -14.30 25.49
C VAL A 193 5.68 -13.58 26.49
N LEU A 194 5.48 -14.18 27.66
CA LEU A 194 4.60 -13.72 28.74
C LEU A 194 5.40 -13.56 30.03
#